data_AF-A0A9P9QR19-F1
#
_entry.id   AF-A0A9P9QR19-F1
#
_cell.length_a   1.000
_cell.length_b   1.000
_cell.length_c   1.000
_cell.angle_alpha   90.00
_cell.angle_beta   90.00
_cell.angle_gamma   90.00
#
_symmetry.space_group_name_H-M   'P 1'
#
loop_
_entity.id
_entity.type
_entity.pdbx_description
1 polymer ?
#
loop_
_entity_poly.entity_id
_entity_poly.type
_entity_poly.pdbx_seq_one_letter_code
_entity_poly.pdbx_strand_id
1 'polypeptide(L)'
;MGAQQSSGAGAGAQNTEPAKRCYYEVLGVDRHATEDEIKKAYRRKALELHPDRNYGDVDNATAKFAEVQSAHEVLSDPQERAWYDAHRDSILRGGSNDPAEDHFQHNVRLTSAGDIMGLMGRFNKGIPFTDSPNGFYGVLQDTFVTVAKEEDAACDWEGLEPVDYPEFGSMADDYDDVVKPFYRVWMNFSTKKTFSWRDAYRTSDAPDRATRRLIEKENKRLRDEGIREFNDAVRSLVAFSRRRDPRVIQNSQTEADRQKVLREAAAAQAARSRAANQAKLNNHVVQDWAKSQQPESEPSSESEESEVEQIECVVCQKIFKSENQYKAHEKSKKHIKAVQQLQREIRRDNERLNLNSKSGSEPTVPVSDMDALNISEKKVPNTSSEVSTPNADAEVEVKAD
;
A
#
# COMPACT_ATOMS: atom_id res chain seq x y z
N MET A 1 -16.47 63.05 33.06
CA MET A 1 -16.16 62.24 34.25
C MET A 1 -17.38 61.35 34.48
N GLY A 2 -17.50 60.16 33.89
CA GLY A 2 -16.71 58.94 34.14
C GLY A 2 -17.43 58.12 35.23
N ALA A 3 -17.67 56.82 35.16
CA ALA A 3 -17.36 55.77 34.19
C ALA A 3 -18.33 54.60 34.43
N GLN A 4 -18.73 53.91 33.35
CA GLN A 4 -19.51 52.67 33.36
C GLN A 4 -18.61 51.49 33.76
N GLN A 5 -19.12 50.62 34.63
CA GLN A 5 -18.43 49.38 35.04
C GLN A 5 -18.69 48.30 33.99
N SER A 6 -17.64 47.93 33.26
CA SER A 6 -17.54 46.71 32.46
C SER A 6 -16.38 45.91 33.05
N SER A 7 -16.69 44.80 33.74
CA SER A 7 -15.69 43.83 34.18
C SER A 7 -15.78 42.62 33.25
N GLY A 8 -14.95 42.67 32.22
CA GLY A 8 -14.78 41.60 31.23
C GLY A 8 -14.19 40.34 31.87
N ALA A 9 -14.69 39.20 31.39
CA ALA A 9 -14.14 37.88 31.63
C ALA A 9 -12.68 37.82 31.16
N GLY A 10 -11.75 37.66 32.11
CA GLY A 10 -10.37 37.29 31.84
C GLY A 10 -10.33 35.83 31.40
N ALA A 11 -10.39 35.60 30.08
CA ALA A 11 -10.03 34.33 29.50
C ALA A 11 -8.57 34.03 29.85
N GLY A 12 -8.36 32.93 30.57
CA GLY A 12 -7.03 32.41 30.85
C GLY A 12 -6.28 32.21 29.54
N ALA A 13 -5.20 32.95 29.36
CA ALA A 13 -4.22 32.69 28.33
C ALA A 13 -3.60 31.31 28.63
N GLN A 14 -4.12 30.28 27.97
CA GLN A 14 -3.43 29.01 27.87
C GLN A 14 -2.14 29.27 27.09
N ASN A 15 -1.01 29.03 27.75
CA ASN A 15 0.29 28.92 27.12
C ASN A 15 0.23 27.73 26.15
N THR A 16 -0.19 27.97 24.91
CA THR A 16 -0.03 27.02 23.81
C THR A 16 1.45 27.03 23.42
N GLU A 17 2.21 26.07 23.94
CA GLU A 17 3.46 25.65 23.31
C GLU A 17 3.23 25.46 21.80
N PRO A 18 4.21 25.72 20.94
CA PRO A 18 4.02 25.62 19.50
C PRO A 18 3.75 24.16 19.13
N ALA A 19 2.47 23.81 19.02
CA ALA A 19 2.03 22.55 18.45
C ALA A 19 2.75 22.37 17.11
N LYS A 20 3.39 21.21 16.93
CA LYS A 20 4.06 20.87 15.67
C LYS A 20 3.07 21.10 14.53
N ARG A 21 3.44 21.95 13.57
CA ARG A 21 2.55 22.34 12.47
C ARG A 21 2.34 21.15 11.53
N CYS A 22 1.12 21.00 11.01
CA CYS A 22 0.84 19.97 10.02
C CYS A 22 1.68 20.20 8.76
N TYR A 23 2.23 19.14 8.15
CA TYR A 23 2.98 19.28 6.91
C TYR A 23 2.15 19.87 5.75
N TYR A 24 0.85 19.56 5.71
CA TYR A 24 -0.11 20.19 4.80
C TYR A 24 -0.26 21.70 5.05
N GLU A 25 -0.26 22.13 6.32
CA GLU A 25 -0.34 23.55 6.69
C GLU A 25 0.96 24.30 6.39
N VAL A 26 2.12 23.66 6.62
CA VAL A 26 3.44 24.21 6.29
C VAL A 26 3.56 24.51 4.79
N LEU A 27 3.08 23.60 3.95
CA LEU A 27 3.04 23.78 2.49
C LEU A 27 1.86 24.65 2.02
N GLY A 28 0.83 24.82 2.85
CA GLY A 28 -0.38 25.58 2.52
C GLY A 28 -1.23 24.89 1.46
N VAL A 29 -1.37 23.57 1.56
CA VAL A 29 -2.15 22.72 0.63
C VAL A 29 -3.24 21.95 1.38
N ASP A 30 -4.28 21.55 0.67
CA ASP A 30 -5.35 20.71 1.25
C ASP A 30 -4.84 19.28 1.52
N ARG A 31 -5.47 18.59 2.47
CA ARG A 31 -5.18 17.18 2.78
C ARG A 31 -5.37 16.24 1.58
N HIS A 32 -6.30 16.57 0.70
CA HIS A 32 -6.59 15.81 -0.52
C HIS A 32 -5.80 16.34 -1.74
N ALA A 33 -4.80 17.20 -1.52
CA ALA A 33 -3.99 17.73 -2.60
C ALA A 33 -3.29 16.61 -3.38
N THR A 34 -3.25 16.79 -4.69
CA THR A 34 -2.54 15.93 -5.62
C THR A 34 -1.03 16.12 -5.52
N GLU A 35 -0.25 15.14 -5.97
CA GLU A 35 1.22 15.21 -5.93
C GLU A 35 1.76 16.44 -6.69
N ASP A 36 1.10 16.82 -7.78
CA ASP A 36 1.46 18.00 -8.58
C ASP A 36 1.21 19.32 -7.82
N GLU A 37 0.14 19.40 -7.02
CA GLU A 37 -0.16 20.55 -6.17
C GLU A 37 0.86 20.68 -5.04
N ILE A 38 1.27 19.57 -4.43
CA ILE A 38 2.31 19.52 -3.39
C ILE A 38 3.65 20.01 -3.96
N LYS A 39 4.04 19.51 -5.14
CA LYS A 39 5.27 19.96 -5.84
C LYS A 39 5.21 21.44 -6.21
N LYS A 40 4.05 21.94 -6.66
CA LYS A 40 3.86 23.35 -7.02
C LYS A 40 3.94 24.25 -5.78
N ALA A 41 3.34 23.83 -4.67
CA ALA A 41 3.40 24.55 -3.41
C ALA A 41 4.83 24.63 -2.85
N TYR A 42 5.58 23.51 -2.92
CA TYR A 42 6.99 23.47 -2.54
C TYR A 42 7.83 24.46 -3.36
N ARG A 43 7.71 24.46 -4.69
CA ARG A 43 8.44 25.42 -5.56
C ARG A 43 8.12 26.87 -5.22
N ARG A 44 6.87 27.19 -4.92
CA ARG A 44 6.45 28.53 -4.51
C ARG A 44 7.07 28.93 -3.17
N LYS A 45 7.00 28.06 -2.16
CA LYS A 45 7.57 28.29 -0.83
C LYS A 45 9.10 28.39 -0.87
N ALA A 46 9.76 27.61 -1.71
CA ALA A 46 11.21 27.68 -1.90
C ALA A 46 11.65 29.04 -2.47
N LEU A 47 10.90 29.60 -3.42
CA LEU A 47 11.16 30.95 -3.97
C LEU A 47 10.88 32.06 -2.95
N GLU A 48 9.84 31.91 -2.12
CA GLU A 48 9.50 32.87 -1.06
C GLU A 48 10.56 32.90 0.05
N LEU A 49 11.12 31.74 0.40
CA LEU A 49 12.08 31.56 1.49
C LEU A 49 13.55 31.56 1.01
N HIS A 50 13.80 31.91 -0.25
CA HIS A 50 15.16 31.95 -0.79
C HIS A 50 15.99 33.04 -0.09
N PRO A 51 17.27 32.79 0.27
CA PRO A 51 18.12 33.78 0.96
C PRO A 51 18.30 35.07 0.16
N ASP A 52 18.28 34.98 -1.17
CA ASP A 52 18.34 36.13 -2.10
C ASP A 52 17.10 37.03 -2.06
N ARG A 53 16.01 36.62 -1.40
CA ARG A 53 14.82 37.46 -1.24
C ARG A 53 14.64 37.97 0.19
N ASN A 54 15.33 37.36 1.15
CA ASN A 54 15.24 37.62 2.59
C ASN A 54 16.59 38.04 3.18
N TYR A 55 17.21 39.08 2.61
CA TYR A 55 18.55 39.57 2.99
C TYR A 55 18.71 39.99 4.47
N GLY A 56 17.61 40.21 5.22
CA GLY A 56 17.63 40.61 6.63
C GLY A 56 17.16 39.54 7.62
N ASP A 57 16.69 38.38 7.14
CA ASP A 57 16.02 37.35 7.96
C ASP A 57 16.44 35.94 7.51
N VAL A 58 17.71 35.79 7.17
CA VAL A 58 18.28 34.57 6.57
C VAL A 58 18.13 33.35 7.49
N ASP A 59 18.29 33.52 8.80
CA ASP A 59 18.19 32.43 9.78
C ASP A 59 16.74 31.92 9.89
N ASN A 60 15.77 32.84 10.00
CA ASN A 60 14.35 32.51 10.03
C ASN A 60 13.85 31.90 8.71
N ALA A 61 14.36 32.40 7.58
CA ALA A 61 14.05 31.85 6.26
C ALA A 61 14.61 30.43 6.12
N THR A 62 15.84 30.19 6.59
CA THR A 62 16.49 28.88 6.56
C THR A 62 15.74 27.87 7.44
N ALA A 63 15.32 28.25 8.64
CA ALA A 63 14.53 27.38 9.53
C ALA A 63 13.18 26.99 8.90
N LYS A 64 12.43 27.96 8.37
CA LYS A 64 11.16 27.70 7.67
C LYS A 64 11.37 26.90 6.38
N PHE A 65 12.48 27.11 5.69
CA PHE A 65 12.80 26.34 4.49
C PHE A 65 13.08 24.87 4.83
N ALA A 66 13.81 24.60 5.91
CA ALA A 66 14.03 23.25 6.42
C ALA A 66 12.71 22.55 6.80
N GLU A 67 11.76 23.27 7.42
CA GLU A 67 10.41 22.77 7.70
C GLU A 67 9.66 22.43 6.40
N VAL A 68 9.62 23.34 5.44
CA VAL A 68 8.99 23.15 4.12
C VAL A 68 9.61 21.98 3.35
N GLN A 69 10.93 21.80 3.45
CA GLN A 69 11.64 20.69 2.84
C GLN A 69 11.26 19.36 3.48
N SER A 70 11.18 19.30 4.81
CA SER A 70 10.74 18.09 5.54
C SER A 70 9.28 17.73 5.19
N ALA A 71 8.40 18.72 5.12
CA ALA A 71 7.00 18.54 4.74
C ALA A 71 6.86 17.99 3.31
N HIS A 72 7.62 18.53 2.36
CA HIS A 72 7.58 18.04 0.98
C HIS A 72 8.12 16.62 0.86
N GLU A 73 9.20 16.27 1.57
CA GLU A 73 9.75 14.91 1.53
C GLU A 73 8.70 13.88 1.93
N VAL A 74 8.10 14.04 3.11
CA VAL A 74 7.10 13.12 3.66
C VAL A 74 5.84 13.05 2.79
N LEU A 75 5.37 14.19 2.25
CA LEU A 75 4.15 14.21 1.45
C LEU A 75 4.36 13.83 -0.03
N SER A 76 5.60 13.83 -0.52
CA SER A 76 5.92 13.50 -1.91
C SER A 76 5.93 12.00 -2.20
N ASP A 77 6.33 11.17 -1.23
CA ASP A 77 6.28 9.71 -1.35
C ASP A 77 4.89 9.20 -0.92
N PRO A 78 4.14 8.47 -1.77
CA PRO A 78 2.84 7.91 -1.40
C PRO A 78 2.87 7.03 -0.14
N GLN A 79 3.97 6.29 0.09
CA GLN A 79 4.10 5.43 1.26
C GLN A 79 4.34 6.24 2.53
N GLU A 80 5.20 7.27 2.46
CA GLU A 80 5.44 8.16 3.60
C GLU A 80 4.23 9.05 3.89
N ARG A 81 3.51 9.48 2.85
CA ARG A 81 2.25 10.20 3.00
C ARG A 81 1.18 9.35 3.68
N ALA A 82 0.99 8.11 3.24
CA ALA A 82 0.04 7.20 3.88
C ALA A 82 0.41 6.92 5.34
N TRP A 83 1.71 6.77 5.63
CA TRP A 83 2.20 6.58 6.99
C TRP A 83 2.01 7.84 7.84
N TYR A 84 2.28 9.03 7.29
CA TYR A 84 2.06 10.31 7.95
C TYR A 84 0.58 10.51 8.22
N ASP A 85 -0.30 10.25 7.24
CA ASP A 85 -1.75 10.39 7.42
C ASP A 85 -2.29 9.45 8.51
N ALA A 86 -1.76 8.22 8.59
CA ALA A 86 -2.12 7.24 9.63
C ALA A 86 -1.66 7.66 11.04
N HIS A 87 -0.51 8.34 11.16
CA HIS A 87 0.10 8.68 12.44
C HIS A 87 0.09 10.19 12.76
N ARG A 88 -0.49 11.00 11.89
CA ARG A 88 -0.55 12.47 11.97
C ARG A 88 -1.03 12.91 13.33
N ASP A 89 -2.11 12.30 13.79
CA ASP A 89 -2.77 12.60 15.04
C ASP A 89 -1.88 12.33 16.26
N SER A 90 -0.96 11.37 16.17
CA SER A 90 0.07 11.13 17.19
C SER A 90 1.24 12.13 17.06
N ILE A 91 1.69 12.41 15.83
CA ILE A 91 2.81 13.31 15.54
C ILE A 91 2.50 14.76 15.93
N LEU A 92 1.29 15.25 15.63
CA LEU A 92 0.85 16.62 15.94
C LEU A 92 0.54 16.81 17.42
N ARG A 93 0.07 15.75 18.09
CA ARG A 93 -0.01 15.71 19.55
C ARG A 93 1.38 15.56 20.20
N GLY A 94 2.40 15.20 19.43
CA GLY A 94 3.77 14.89 19.87
C GLY A 94 4.54 16.11 20.38
N GLY A 95 4.19 16.53 21.59
CA GLY A 95 4.80 17.61 22.36
C GLY A 95 4.20 17.73 23.76
N SER A 96 3.04 17.12 24.03
CA SER A 96 2.69 16.74 25.40
C SER A 96 3.58 15.57 25.82
N ASN A 97 4.83 15.89 26.17
CA ASN A 97 5.41 15.35 27.39
C ASN A 97 4.46 15.79 28.51
N ASP A 98 3.34 15.08 28.66
CA ASP A 98 2.71 15.02 29.94
C ASP A 98 3.72 14.23 30.78
N PRO A 99 4.36 14.82 31.81
CA PRO A 99 5.21 14.06 32.72
C PRO A 99 4.44 12.90 33.39
N ALA A 100 3.13 12.82 33.16
CA ALA A 100 2.21 11.78 33.61
C ALA A 100 2.22 10.47 32.78
N GLU A 101 2.88 10.40 31.62
CA GLU A 101 2.94 9.17 30.78
C GLU A 101 4.37 8.65 30.52
N ASP A 102 5.36 8.99 31.34
CA ASP A 102 6.58 8.17 31.42
C ASP A 102 6.21 6.83 32.07
N HIS A 103 5.93 5.82 31.25
CA HIS A 103 5.62 4.47 31.72
C HIS A 103 6.91 3.82 32.20
N PHE A 104 7.15 3.90 33.51
CA PHE A 104 8.20 3.13 34.16
C PHE A 104 7.66 1.74 34.51
N GLN A 105 8.36 0.69 34.09
CA GLN A 105 8.17 -0.64 34.64
C GLN A 105 9.45 -1.03 35.35
N HIS A 106 9.33 -1.35 36.64
CA HIS A 106 10.46 -1.74 37.50
C HIS A 106 11.63 -0.74 37.49
N ASN A 107 11.35 0.58 37.55
CA ASN A 107 12.33 1.69 37.57
C ASN A 107 13.14 1.89 36.27
N VAL A 108 12.75 1.27 35.17
CA VAL A 108 13.31 1.55 33.83
C VAL A 108 12.26 2.31 33.03
N ARG A 109 12.63 3.44 32.44
CA ARG A 109 11.76 4.19 31.51
C ARG A 109 11.55 3.31 30.27
N LEU A 110 10.32 2.90 29.98
CA LEU A 110 10.05 2.14 28.76
C LEU A 110 9.96 3.09 27.59
N THR A 111 10.65 2.72 26.51
CA THR A 111 10.47 3.35 25.21
C THR A 111 9.05 3.08 24.74
N SER A 112 8.24 4.14 24.61
CA SER A 112 6.88 4.04 24.09
C SER A 112 6.89 4.03 22.56
N ALA A 113 5.79 3.54 21.96
CA ALA A 113 5.57 3.69 20.53
C ALA A 113 5.66 5.16 20.08
N GLY A 114 5.17 6.09 20.92
CA GLY A 114 5.26 7.53 20.66
C GLY A 114 6.71 8.06 20.62
N ASP A 115 7.60 7.56 21.48
CA ASP A 115 9.01 7.98 21.49
C ASP A 115 9.72 7.54 20.20
N ILE A 116 9.50 6.29 19.77
CA ILE A 116 10.05 5.73 18.53
C ILE A 116 9.58 6.53 17.32
N MET A 117 8.29 6.87 17.28
CA MET A 117 7.69 7.62 16.19
C MET A 117 8.17 9.08 16.18
N GLY A 118 8.33 9.67 17.37
CA GLY A 118 8.93 11.00 17.54
C GLY A 118 10.38 11.05 17.05
N LEU A 119 11.15 9.99 17.28
CA LEU A 119 12.51 9.84 16.77
C LEU A 119 12.55 9.91 15.23
N MET A 120 11.64 9.21 14.55
CA MET A 120 11.56 9.21 13.10
C MET A 120 11.34 10.62 12.52
N GLY A 121 10.49 11.42 13.16
CA GLY A 121 10.26 12.81 12.76
C GLY A 121 11.45 13.76 13.01
N ARG A 122 12.41 13.38 13.86
CA ARG A 122 13.64 14.16 14.11
C ARG A 122 14.70 13.94 13.03
N PHE A 123 14.66 12.80 12.33
CA PHE A 123 15.58 12.50 11.23
C PHE A 123 15.22 13.29 9.96
N ASN A 124 15.56 14.58 9.94
CA ASN A 124 15.57 15.40 8.72
C ASN A 124 16.91 15.25 7.98
N LYS A 125 16.96 15.59 6.68
CA LYS A 125 18.17 15.60 5.82
C LYS A 125 19.37 16.40 6.37
N GLY A 126 19.17 17.19 7.43
CA GLY A 126 20.23 17.93 8.11
C GLY A 126 21.08 17.10 9.08
N ILE A 127 20.71 15.86 9.40
CA ILE A 127 21.51 15.02 10.30
C ILE A 127 22.66 14.37 9.53
N PRO A 128 23.92 14.53 9.96
CA PRO A 128 25.06 13.90 9.32
C PRO A 128 25.04 12.38 9.54
N PHE A 129 25.32 11.62 8.48
CA PHE A 129 25.53 10.17 8.51
C PHE A 129 26.87 9.84 9.17
N THR A 130 26.94 10.03 10.49
CA THR A 130 28.13 9.80 11.29
C THR A 130 27.77 8.93 12.49
N ASP A 131 28.80 8.28 13.06
CA ASP A 131 28.70 7.49 14.29
C ASP A 131 28.69 8.35 15.56
N SER A 132 28.57 9.68 15.41
CA SER A 132 28.44 10.58 16.56
C SER A 132 27.15 10.26 17.34
N PRO A 133 27.08 10.53 18.66
CA PRO A 133 25.86 10.31 19.44
C PRO A 133 24.62 11.05 18.92
N ASN A 134 24.82 12.19 18.24
CA ASN A 134 23.78 12.96 17.56
C ASN A 134 23.71 12.70 16.04
N GLY A 135 24.53 11.77 15.53
CA GLY A 135 24.55 11.35 14.14
C GLY A 135 23.54 10.24 13.88
N PHE A 136 23.30 9.95 12.59
CA PHE A 136 22.31 8.95 12.18
C PHE A 136 22.55 7.57 12.83
N TYR A 137 23.79 7.08 12.79
CA TYR A 137 24.12 5.74 13.29
C TYR A 137 24.11 5.69 14.82
N GLY A 138 24.63 6.71 15.50
CA GLY A 138 24.67 6.75 16.96
C GLY A 138 23.28 6.81 17.59
N VAL A 139 22.38 7.65 17.06
CA VAL A 139 21.00 7.74 17.57
C VAL A 139 20.26 6.42 17.36
N LEU A 140 20.37 5.82 16.17
CA LEU A 140 19.71 4.54 15.89
C LEU A 140 20.28 3.42 16.77
N GLN A 141 21.61 3.33 16.88
CA GLN A 141 22.26 2.33 17.72
C GLN A 141 21.82 2.45 19.18
N ASP A 142 21.83 3.65 19.75
CA ASP A 142 21.37 3.87 21.13
C ASP A 142 19.91 3.46 21.33
N THR A 143 19.04 3.76 20.37
CA THR A 143 17.63 3.37 20.44
C THR A 143 17.43 1.86 20.35
N PHE A 144 18.11 1.17 19.42
CA PHE A 144 18.01 -0.29 19.30
C PHE A 144 18.62 -1.01 20.49
N VAL A 145 19.74 -0.52 21.03
CA VAL A 145 20.34 -1.05 22.26
C VAL A 145 19.41 -0.86 23.45
N THR A 146 18.76 0.30 23.56
CA THR A 146 17.78 0.57 24.61
C THR A 146 16.57 -0.37 24.50
N VAL A 147 16.00 -0.53 23.30
CA VAL A 147 14.89 -1.46 23.06
C VAL A 147 15.31 -2.90 23.37
N ALA A 148 16.49 -3.35 22.94
CA ALA A 148 16.99 -4.70 23.25
C ALA A 148 17.11 -4.92 24.76
N LYS A 149 17.73 -3.99 25.50
CA LYS A 149 17.83 -4.06 26.97
C LYS A 149 16.46 -4.10 27.67
N GLU A 150 15.49 -3.35 27.16
CA GLU A 150 14.13 -3.36 27.69
C GLU A 150 13.44 -4.71 27.45
N GLU A 151 13.67 -5.36 26.30
CA GLU A 151 13.15 -6.69 26.00
C GLU A 151 13.85 -7.79 26.81
N ASP A 152 15.17 -7.71 27.00
CA ASP A 152 15.92 -8.62 27.87
C ASP A 152 15.44 -8.53 29.31
N ALA A 153 15.28 -7.30 29.83
CA ALA A 153 14.72 -7.10 31.16
C ALA A 153 13.32 -7.70 31.27
N ALA A 154 12.46 -7.51 30.26
CA ALA A 154 11.13 -8.12 30.25
C ALA A 154 11.18 -9.66 30.24
N CYS A 155 12.13 -10.26 29.51
CA CYS A 155 12.33 -11.71 29.51
C CYS A 155 12.80 -12.22 30.88
N ASP A 156 13.74 -11.53 31.52
CA ASP A 156 14.24 -11.87 32.86
C ASP A 156 13.11 -11.86 33.90
N TRP A 157 12.23 -10.86 33.85
CA TRP A 157 11.09 -10.74 34.78
C TRP A 157 10.04 -11.83 34.57
N GLU A 158 9.74 -12.19 33.32
CA GLU A 158 8.75 -13.22 32.98
C GLU A 158 9.33 -14.65 32.99
N GLY A 159 10.66 -14.79 33.16
CA GLY A 159 11.36 -16.08 33.10
C GLY A 159 11.35 -16.71 31.70
N LEU A 160 11.30 -15.88 30.65
CA LEU A 160 11.36 -16.32 29.26
C LEU A 160 12.81 -16.45 28.78
N GLU A 161 13.05 -17.27 27.76
CA GLU A 161 14.39 -17.38 27.15
C GLU A 161 14.80 -16.02 26.53
N PRO A 162 16.00 -15.50 26.85
CA PRO A 162 16.52 -14.27 26.26
C PRO A 162 16.61 -14.38 24.73
N VAL A 163 16.18 -13.33 24.05
CA VAL A 163 16.25 -13.24 22.58
C VAL A 163 17.47 -12.39 22.23
N ASP A 164 18.46 -13.00 21.58
CA ASP A 164 19.65 -12.27 21.13
C ASP A 164 19.31 -11.34 19.95
N TYR A 165 19.37 -10.03 20.20
CA TYR A 165 19.15 -9.00 19.19
C TYR A 165 20.51 -8.50 18.67
N PRO A 166 20.81 -8.69 17.36
CA PRO A 166 22.05 -8.19 16.78
C PRO A 166 22.17 -6.66 16.91
N GLU A 167 23.39 -6.18 17.06
CA GLU A 167 23.71 -4.75 17.07
C GLU A 167 23.63 -4.12 15.67
N PHE A 168 23.37 -2.80 15.62
CA PHE A 168 23.22 -2.05 14.37
C PHE A 168 24.53 -1.84 13.59
N GLY A 169 25.67 -1.89 14.29
CA GLY A 169 26.99 -1.60 13.75
C GLY A 169 27.25 -0.12 13.47
N SER A 170 28.40 0.14 12.86
CA SER A 170 28.99 1.42 12.50
C SER A 170 29.04 1.62 10.99
N MET A 171 29.31 2.84 10.53
CA MET A 171 29.40 3.17 9.10
C MET A 171 30.33 2.26 8.28
N ALA A 172 31.39 1.71 8.89
CA ALA A 172 32.42 0.92 8.22
C ALA A 172 32.12 -0.58 8.13
N ASP A 173 31.06 -1.07 8.77
CA ASP A 173 30.79 -2.50 8.87
C ASP A 173 30.23 -3.09 7.57
N ASP A 174 30.56 -4.37 7.33
CA ASP A 174 30.16 -5.09 6.14
C ASP A 174 28.64 -5.37 6.10
N TYR A 175 28.09 -5.27 4.90
CA TYR A 175 26.66 -5.43 4.68
C TYR A 175 26.19 -6.87 4.96
N ASP A 176 26.91 -7.88 4.48
CA ASP A 176 26.46 -9.26 4.54
C ASP A 176 26.63 -9.86 5.95
N ASP A 177 27.67 -9.46 6.67
CA ASP A 177 28.01 -10.01 7.98
C ASP A 177 27.26 -9.34 9.14
N VAL A 178 27.04 -8.03 9.10
CA VAL A 178 26.47 -7.27 10.23
C VAL A 178 25.08 -6.73 9.89
N VAL A 179 24.99 -5.97 8.79
CA VAL A 179 23.79 -5.20 8.45
C VAL A 179 22.61 -6.10 8.05
N LYS A 180 22.88 -7.15 7.28
CA LYS A 180 21.87 -8.10 6.79
C LYS A 180 21.26 -8.98 7.88
N PRO A 181 22.04 -9.63 8.79
CA PRO A 181 21.44 -10.34 9.91
C PRO A 181 20.71 -9.41 10.87
N PHE A 182 21.23 -8.19 11.12
CA PHE A 182 20.52 -7.17 11.89
C PHE A 182 19.11 -6.92 11.32
N TYR A 183 19.00 -6.50 10.06
CA TYR A 183 17.69 -6.19 9.48
C TYR A 183 16.78 -7.41 9.39
N ARG A 184 17.33 -8.62 9.24
CA ARG A 184 16.52 -9.86 9.22
C ARG A 184 15.82 -10.11 10.55
N VAL A 185 16.52 -9.93 11.66
CA VAL A 185 15.96 -10.13 13.01
C VAL A 185 15.00 -9.00 13.34
N TRP A 186 15.44 -7.75 13.15
CA TRP A 186 14.67 -6.57 13.55
C TRP A 186 13.43 -6.29 12.67
N MET A 187 13.41 -6.71 11.39
CA MET A 187 12.19 -6.62 10.58
C MET A 187 11.10 -7.57 11.07
N ASN A 188 11.47 -8.67 11.72
CA ASN A 188 10.56 -9.65 12.29
C ASN A 188 10.39 -9.45 13.81
N PHE A 189 10.74 -8.27 14.32
CA PHE A 189 10.67 -7.96 15.74
C PHE A 189 9.27 -8.23 16.31
N SER A 190 9.25 -8.84 17.50
CA SER A 190 8.05 -9.03 18.31
C SER A 190 8.44 -8.86 19.76
N THR A 191 7.82 -7.89 20.42
CA THR A 191 8.01 -7.64 21.85
C THR A 191 7.55 -8.83 22.71
N LYS A 192 8.25 -9.03 23.81
CA LYS A 192 7.95 -9.97 24.90
C LYS A 192 7.39 -9.26 26.13
N LYS A 193 7.32 -7.93 26.10
CA LYS A 193 6.70 -7.13 27.17
C LYS A 193 5.23 -7.51 27.32
N THR A 194 4.76 -7.53 28.56
CA THR A 194 3.38 -7.92 28.87
C THR A 194 2.35 -6.81 28.66
N PHE A 195 2.78 -5.54 28.53
CA PHE A 195 1.89 -4.37 28.38
C PHE A 195 0.83 -4.25 29.49
N SER A 196 1.09 -4.81 30.66
CA SER A 196 0.16 -4.80 31.81
C SER A 196 -0.20 -3.39 32.28
N TRP A 197 0.65 -2.39 32.01
CA TRP A 197 0.38 -0.98 32.29
C TRP A 197 -0.69 -0.35 31.38
N ARG A 198 -1.06 -1.00 30.26
CA ARG A 198 -2.17 -0.57 29.40
C ARG A 198 -3.54 -1.00 29.91
N ASP A 199 -3.60 -1.78 31.00
CA ASP A 199 -4.87 -2.21 31.61
C ASP A 199 -5.61 -0.99 32.18
N ALA A 200 -6.72 -0.60 31.56
CA ALA A 200 -7.54 0.53 32.01
C ALA A 200 -8.37 0.21 33.26
N TYR A 201 -8.68 -1.07 33.49
CA TYR A 201 -9.55 -1.52 34.57
C TYR A 201 -8.87 -2.54 35.46
N ARG A 202 -9.03 -2.44 36.78
CA ARG A 202 -8.54 -3.47 37.70
C ARG A 202 -9.54 -4.62 37.77
N THR A 203 -9.06 -5.86 37.62
CA THR A 203 -9.90 -7.08 37.69
C THR A 203 -10.53 -7.30 39.07
N SER A 204 -9.95 -6.70 40.12
CA SER A 204 -10.46 -6.68 41.50
C SER A 204 -11.75 -5.87 41.66
N ASP A 205 -11.95 -4.85 40.84
CA ASP A 205 -13.03 -3.87 41.03
C ASP A 205 -14.35 -4.32 40.40
N ALA A 206 -14.34 -5.50 39.77
CA ALA A 206 -15.50 -6.10 39.12
C ALA A 206 -16.55 -6.58 40.15
N PRO A 207 -17.81 -6.09 40.09
CA PRO A 207 -18.87 -6.45 41.04
C PRO A 207 -19.36 -7.89 40.88
N ASP A 208 -19.26 -8.47 39.68
CA ASP A 208 -19.70 -9.82 39.35
C ASP A 208 -18.74 -10.54 38.39
N ARG A 209 -18.87 -11.87 38.32
CA ARG A 209 -18.00 -12.71 37.47
C ARG A 209 -18.13 -12.39 35.98
N ALA A 210 -19.31 -11.98 35.50
CA ALA A 210 -19.50 -11.65 34.09
C ALA A 210 -18.80 -10.32 33.75
N THR A 211 -18.92 -9.31 34.62
CA THR A 211 -18.19 -8.05 34.48
C THR A 211 -16.67 -8.26 34.58
N ARG A 212 -16.18 -9.16 35.44
CA ARG A 212 -14.74 -9.49 35.47
C ARG A 212 -14.25 -10.04 34.14
N ARG A 213 -15.02 -10.94 33.52
CA ARG A 213 -14.68 -11.49 32.19
C ARG A 213 -14.69 -10.42 31.09
N LEU A 214 -15.63 -9.49 31.16
CA LEU A 214 -15.68 -8.35 30.23
C LEU A 214 -14.46 -7.43 30.42
N ILE A 215 -14.10 -7.13 31.66
CA ILE A 215 -12.91 -6.35 32.01
C ILE A 215 -11.64 -7.04 31.54
N GLU A 216 -11.46 -8.33 31.81
CA GLU A 216 -10.30 -9.10 31.36
C GLU A 216 -10.19 -9.14 29.84
N LYS A 217 -11.34 -9.26 29.14
CA LYS A 217 -11.40 -9.23 27.68
C LYS A 217 -11.02 -7.85 27.13
N GLU A 218 -11.51 -6.78 27.75
CA GLU A 218 -11.19 -5.41 27.33
C GLU A 218 -9.74 -5.03 27.62
N ASN A 219 -9.23 -5.37 28.80
CA ASN A 219 -7.81 -5.20 29.12
C ASN A 219 -6.94 -5.99 28.15
N LYS A 220 -7.29 -7.25 27.85
CA LYS A 220 -6.58 -8.03 26.83
C LYS A 220 -6.59 -7.31 25.48
N ARG A 221 -7.73 -6.75 25.06
CA ARG A 221 -7.85 -5.96 23.83
C ARG A 221 -6.88 -4.78 23.85
N LEU A 222 -6.81 -4.03 24.96
CA LEU A 222 -5.91 -2.88 25.11
C LEU A 222 -4.43 -3.27 25.13
N ARG A 223 -4.08 -4.40 25.75
CA ARG A 223 -2.72 -4.96 25.70
C ARG A 223 -2.34 -5.39 24.30
N ASP A 224 -3.23 -6.14 23.63
CA ASP A 224 -3.01 -6.60 22.24
C ASP A 224 -2.92 -5.41 21.26
N GLU A 225 -3.64 -4.30 21.53
CA GLU A 225 -3.52 -3.04 20.80
C GLU A 225 -2.18 -2.36 21.05
N GLY A 226 -1.77 -2.19 22.31
CA GLY A 226 -0.47 -1.61 22.64
C GLY A 226 0.73 -2.42 22.11
N ILE A 227 0.65 -3.76 22.16
CA ILE A 227 1.65 -4.66 21.58
C ILE A 227 1.75 -4.47 20.07
N ARG A 228 0.61 -4.38 19.37
CA ARG A 228 0.59 -4.14 17.91
C ARG A 228 1.18 -2.79 17.57
N GLU A 229 0.77 -1.72 18.27
CA GLU A 229 1.29 -0.38 18.04
C GLU A 229 2.80 -0.29 18.26
N PHE A 230 3.31 -0.91 19.33
CA PHE A 230 4.74 -0.92 19.60
C PHE A 230 5.53 -1.73 18.56
N ASN A 231 5.05 -2.93 18.21
CA ASN A 231 5.68 -3.74 17.17
C ASN A 231 5.68 -3.03 15.81
N ASP A 232 4.58 -2.39 15.44
CA ASP A 232 4.47 -1.64 14.19
C ASP A 232 5.37 -0.40 14.22
N ALA A 233 5.49 0.29 15.35
CA ALA A 233 6.42 1.40 15.54
C ALA A 233 7.89 0.95 15.36
N VAL A 234 8.33 -0.11 16.03
CA VAL A 234 9.70 -0.66 15.89
C VAL A 234 9.95 -1.11 14.45
N ARG A 235 9.03 -1.88 13.85
CA ARG A 235 9.18 -2.34 12.44
C ARG A 235 9.20 -1.17 11.46
N SER A 236 8.42 -0.11 11.72
CA SER A 236 8.45 1.10 10.92
C SER A 236 9.80 1.82 11.04
N LEU A 237 10.38 1.89 12.24
CA LEU A 237 11.72 2.45 12.47
C LEU A 237 12.79 1.66 11.72
N VAL A 238 12.69 0.33 11.73
CA VAL A 238 13.61 -0.55 11.00
C VAL A 238 13.47 -0.35 9.50
N ALA A 239 12.23 -0.27 8.98
CA ALA A 239 11.98 0.01 7.57
C ALA A 239 12.48 1.40 7.13
N PHE A 240 12.29 2.41 7.98
CA PHE A 240 12.83 3.76 7.77
C PHE A 240 14.35 3.75 7.72
N SER A 241 14.99 3.10 8.70
CA SER A 241 16.45 2.97 8.78
C SER A 241 16.99 2.25 7.54
N ARG A 242 16.36 1.15 7.11
CA ARG A 242 16.75 0.39 5.93
C ARG A 242 16.66 1.20 4.63
N ARG A 243 15.64 2.05 4.49
CA ARG A 243 15.48 2.91 3.31
C ARG A 243 16.52 4.02 3.24
N ARG A 244 17.06 4.44 4.38
CA ARG A 244 17.95 5.59 4.48
C ARG A 244 19.42 5.24 4.66
N ASP A 245 19.73 4.03 5.11
CA ASP A 245 21.10 3.58 5.31
C ASP A 245 21.86 3.49 3.97
N PRO A 246 22.91 4.31 3.77
CA PRO A 246 23.78 4.24 2.61
C PRO A 246 24.30 2.83 2.29
N ARG A 247 24.63 2.03 3.32
CA ARG A 247 25.16 0.67 3.15
C ARG A 247 24.15 -0.25 2.45
N VAL A 248 22.87 -0.11 2.81
CA VAL A 248 21.77 -0.87 2.22
C VAL A 248 21.46 -0.37 0.81
N ILE A 249 21.44 0.95 0.60
CA ILE A 249 21.13 1.56 -0.70
C ILE A 249 22.16 1.14 -1.74
N GLN A 250 23.45 1.23 -1.41
CA GLN A 250 24.54 0.83 -2.30
C GLN A 250 24.46 -0.65 -2.67
N ASN A 251 24.22 -1.54 -1.70
CA ASN A 251 24.09 -2.96 -2.00
C ASN A 251 22.83 -3.26 -2.82
N SER A 252 21.69 -2.65 -2.50
CA SER A 252 20.43 -2.82 -3.25
C SER A 252 20.56 -2.37 -4.71
N GLN A 253 21.20 -1.23 -4.96
CA GLN A 253 21.49 -0.76 -6.32
C GLN A 253 22.40 -1.76 -7.05
N THR A 254 23.46 -2.24 -6.38
CA THR A 254 24.37 -3.25 -6.93
C THR A 254 23.65 -4.56 -7.25
N GLU A 255 22.76 -5.03 -6.39
CA GLU A 255 21.94 -6.23 -6.61
C GLU A 255 20.95 -6.03 -7.76
N ALA A 256 20.30 -4.87 -7.85
CA ALA A 256 19.39 -4.54 -8.95
C ALA A 256 20.13 -4.50 -10.30
N ASP A 257 21.34 -3.94 -10.33
CA ASP A 257 22.19 -3.93 -11.52
C ASP A 257 22.62 -5.35 -11.90
N ARG A 258 23.05 -6.17 -10.92
CA ARG A 258 23.34 -7.59 -11.14
C ARG A 258 22.14 -8.34 -11.72
N GLN A 259 20.94 -8.13 -11.19
CA GLN A 259 19.71 -8.75 -11.69
C GLN A 259 19.33 -8.26 -13.09
N LYS A 260 19.53 -6.98 -13.37
CA LYS A 260 19.29 -6.38 -14.69
C LYS A 260 20.21 -7.02 -15.73
N VAL A 261 21.51 -7.13 -15.43
CA VAL A 261 22.49 -7.79 -16.29
C VAL A 261 22.11 -9.26 -16.56
N LEU A 262 21.70 -10.00 -15.53
CA LEU A 262 21.24 -11.38 -15.68
C LEU A 262 19.98 -11.48 -16.57
N ARG A 263 19.02 -10.57 -16.40
CA ARG A 263 17.80 -10.52 -17.20
C ARG A 263 18.08 -10.18 -18.67
N GLU A 264 18.98 -9.23 -18.91
CA GLU A 264 19.42 -8.85 -20.26
C GLU A 264 20.16 -10.00 -20.94
N ALA A 265 21.04 -10.71 -20.21
CA ALA A 265 21.71 -11.89 -20.72
C ALA A 265 20.72 -13.02 -21.10
N ALA A 266 19.74 -13.30 -20.24
CA ALA A 266 18.70 -14.28 -20.51
C ALA A 266 17.82 -13.88 -21.71
N ALA A 267 17.45 -12.59 -21.80
CA ALA A 267 16.69 -12.06 -22.94
C ALA A 267 17.48 -12.16 -24.25
N ALA A 268 18.79 -11.85 -24.23
CA ALA A 268 19.67 -12.00 -25.38
C ALA A 268 19.81 -13.46 -25.81
N GLN A 269 19.93 -14.40 -24.86
CA GLN A 269 19.96 -15.84 -25.15
C GLN A 269 18.65 -16.31 -25.77
N ALA A 270 17.51 -15.87 -25.24
CA ALA A 270 16.19 -16.18 -25.79
C ALA A 270 15.98 -15.55 -27.19
N ALA A 271 16.52 -14.36 -27.45
CA ALA A 271 16.48 -13.74 -28.77
C ALA A 271 17.32 -14.54 -29.79
N ARG A 272 18.53 -14.97 -29.39
CA ARG A 272 19.39 -15.82 -30.24
C ARG A 272 18.73 -17.16 -30.54
N SER A 273 18.07 -17.80 -29.57
CA SER A 273 17.38 -19.07 -29.81
C SER A 273 16.16 -18.91 -30.72
N ARG A 274 15.37 -17.84 -30.55
CA ARG A 274 14.26 -17.50 -31.46
C ARG A 274 14.75 -17.26 -32.88
N ALA A 275 15.80 -16.47 -33.06
CA ALA A 275 16.39 -16.21 -34.37
C ALA A 275 16.91 -17.49 -35.03
N ALA A 276 17.56 -18.38 -34.28
CA ALA A 276 18.03 -19.67 -34.79
C ALA A 276 16.86 -20.59 -35.20
N ASN A 277 15.78 -20.64 -34.41
CA ASN A 277 14.59 -21.41 -34.74
C ASN A 277 13.87 -20.83 -35.97
N GLN A 278 13.79 -19.51 -36.08
CA GLN A 278 13.24 -18.83 -37.26
C GLN A 278 14.07 -19.12 -38.52
N ALA A 279 15.40 -19.08 -38.42
CA ALA A 279 16.28 -19.45 -39.54
C ALA A 279 16.13 -20.92 -39.94
N LYS A 280 15.98 -21.82 -38.97
CA LYS A 280 15.68 -23.24 -39.23
C LYS A 280 14.34 -23.42 -39.93
N LEU A 281 13.30 -22.68 -39.51
CA LEU A 281 11.99 -22.68 -40.16
C LEU A 281 12.07 -22.13 -41.59
N ASN A 282 12.81 -21.04 -41.82
CA ASN A 282 12.98 -20.47 -43.16
C ASN A 282 13.72 -21.42 -44.10
N ASN A 283 14.71 -22.16 -43.60
CA ASN A 283 15.45 -23.17 -44.37
C ASN A 283 14.72 -24.52 -44.45
N HIS A 284 13.56 -24.67 -43.79
CA HIS A 284 12.82 -25.94 -43.79
C HIS A 284 12.09 -26.11 -45.13
N VAL A 285 12.73 -26.85 -46.04
CA VAL A 285 12.10 -27.29 -47.30
C VAL A 285 11.15 -28.43 -46.99
N VAL A 286 9.85 -28.18 -47.14
CA VAL A 286 8.80 -29.20 -47.05
C VAL A 286 9.03 -30.24 -48.14
N GLN A 287 9.05 -31.52 -47.76
CA GLN A 287 9.25 -32.65 -48.68
C GLN A 287 8.14 -32.67 -49.74
N ASP A 288 8.48 -33.03 -50.99
CA ASP A 288 7.57 -32.89 -52.14
C ASP A 288 6.26 -33.69 -52.03
N TRP A 289 6.26 -34.83 -51.35
CA TRP A 289 5.06 -35.63 -51.08
C TRP A 289 4.10 -34.98 -50.08
N ALA A 290 4.56 -33.99 -49.32
CA ALA A 290 3.77 -33.23 -48.35
C ALA A 290 3.28 -31.87 -48.91
N LYS A 291 3.71 -31.50 -50.12
CA LYS A 291 3.18 -30.34 -50.85
C LYS A 291 1.84 -30.75 -51.46
N SER A 292 0.74 -30.12 -51.07
CA SER A 292 -0.54 -30.28 -51.78
C SER A 292 -0.36 -29.77 -53.21
N GLN A 293 -0.57 -30.63 -54.21
CA GLN A 293 -0.57 -30.22 -55.61
C GLN A 293 -1.62 -29.11 -55.81
N GLN A 294 -1.15 -27.87 -56.01
CA GLN A 294 -2.01 -26.82 -56.53
C GLN A 294 -2.11 -27.02 -58.05
N PRO A 295 -3.32 -27.00 -58.63
CA PRO A 295 -3.48 -27.09 -60.07
C PRO A 295 -2.93 -25.84 -60.75
N GLU A 296 -2.18 -26.04 -61.84
CA GLU A 296 -1.59 -24.98 -62.64
C GLU A 296 -2.68 -24.08 -63.27
N SER A 297 -2.43 -22.77 -63.27
CA SER A 297 -3.34 -21.75 -63.78
C SER A 297 -3.31 -21.66 -65.31
N GLU A 298 -4.36 -22.15 -65.97
CA GLU A 298 -4.78 -21.82 -67.35
C GLU A 298 -5.98 -20.84 -67.31
N PRO A 299 -6.24 -20.05 -68.37
CA PRO A 299 -6.99 -18.80 -68.29
C PRO A 299 -8.50 -19.03 -68.18
N SER A 300 -9.12 -18.27 -67.28
CA SER A 300 -10.54 -17.85 -67.30
C SER A 300 -11.52 -18.86 -67.89
N SER A 301 -11.88 -19.87 -67.11
CA SER A 301 -13.13 -20.63 -67.32
C SER A 301 -13.99 -20.45 -66.07
N GLU A 302 -15.10 -19.76 -66.27
CA GLU A 302 -16.26 -19.69 -65.37
C GLU A 302 -16.47 -21.06 -64.71
N SER A 303 -16.14 -21.14 -63.42
CA SER A 303 -16.50 -22.26 -62.57
C SER A 303 -17.48 -21.68 -61.57
N GLU A 304 -18.73 -22.11 -61.72
CA GLU A 304 -19.87 -21.81 -60.86
C GLU A 304 -19.44 -21.83 -59.38
N GLU A 305 -19.11 -20.65 -58.85
CA GLU A 305 -19.04 -20.42 -57.42
C GLU A 305 -20.44 -20.70 -56.90
N SER A 306 -20.62 -21.87 -56.31
CA SER A 306 -21.78 -22.08 -55.44
C SER A 306 -21.74 -20.97 -54.39
N GLU A 307 -22.71 -20.06 -54.45
CA GLU A 307 -22.96 -19.02 -53.46
C GLU A 307 -23.10 -19.68 -52.08
N VAL A 308 -21.98 -19.88 -51.39
CA VAL A 308 -22.01 -20.27 -49.98
C VAL A 308 -22.35 -18.99 -49.23
N GLU A 309 -23.62 -18.81 -48.90
CA GLU A 309 -24.11 -17.70 -48.08
C GLU A 309 -23.27 -17.61 -46.79
N GLN A 310 -22.33 -16.66 -46.77
CA GLN A 310 -21.47 -16.39 -45.63
C GLN A 310 -22.26 -15.52 -44.65
N ILE A 311 -22.62 -16.10 -43.50
CA ILE A 311 -23.42 -15.42 -42.48
C ILE A 311 -22.46 -14.70 -41.53
N GLU A 312 -22.48 -13.36 -41.54
CA GLU A 312 -21.67 -12.54 -40.65
C GLU A 312 -22.44 -12.13 -39.38
N CYS A 313 -21.78 -12.23 -38.23
CA CYS A 313 -22.26 -11.62 -36.99
C CYS A 313 -21.71 -10.20 -36.85
N VAL A 314 -22.57 -9.19 -37.02
CA VAL A 314 -22.21 -7.75 -36.92
C VAL A 314 -21.62 -7.37 -35.56
N VAL A 315 -22.06 -8.04 -34.48
CA VAL A 315 -21.62 -7.73 -33.11
C VAL A 315 -20.22 -8.27 -32.81
N CYS A 316 -19.87 -9.40 -33.42
CA CYS A 316 -18.60 -10.09 -33.17
C CYS A 316 -17.63 -10.03 -34.36
N GLN A 317 -18.06 -9.50 -35.50
CA GLN A 317 -17.33 -9.44 -36.79
C GLN A 317 -16.77 -10.81 -37.19
N LYS A 318 -17.58 -11.86 -37.04
CA LYS A 318 -17.22 -13.24 -37.35
C LYS A 318 -18.09 -13.76 -38.48
N ILE A 319 -17.43 -14.36 -39.47
CA ILE A 319 -18.06 -14.96 -40.63
C ILE A 319 -18.24 -16.46 -40.39
N PHE A 320 -19.45 -16.97 -40.61
CA PHE A 320 -19.81 -18.36 -40.43
C PHE A 320 -20.23 -18.97 -41.76
N LYS A 321 -19.81 -20.23 -41.98
CA LYS A 321 -20.08 -20.96 -43.22
C LYS A 321 -21.38 -21.78 -43.17
N SER A 322 -22.09 -21.76 -42.03
CA SER A 322 -23.32 -22.52 -41.83
C SER A 322 -24.22 -21.84 -40.79
N GLU A 323 -25.51 -21.83 -41.05
CA GLU A 323 -26.54 -21.27 -40.15
C GLU A 323 -26.53 -21.93 -38.77
N ASN A 324 -26.22 -23.23 -38.68
CA ASN A 324 -26.13 -23.95 -37.41
C ASN A 324 -24.95 -23.46 -36.55
N GLN A 325 -23.82 -23.09 -37.19
CA GLN A 325 -22.67 -22.51 -36.48
C GLN A 325 -22.97 -21.10 -35.99
N TYR A 326 -23.71 -20.33 -36.79
CA TYR A 326 -24.18 -19.00 -36.42
C TYR A 326 -25.15 -19.04 -35.23
N LYS A 327 -26.16 -19.92 -35.25
CA LYS A 327 -27.10 -20.14 -34.12
C LYS A 327 -26.39 -20.58 -32.84
N ALA A 328 -25.33 -21.38 -32.95
CA ALA A 328 -24.50 -21.75 -31.80
C ALA A 328 -23.67 -20.56 -31.29
N HIS A 329 -23.19 -19.70 -32.18
CA HIS A 329 -22.50 -18.46 -31.83
C HIS A 329 -23.42 -17.48 -31.10
N GLU A 330 -24.66 -17.30 -31.54
CA GLU A 330 -25.66 -16.43 -30.88
C GLU A 330 -25.94 -16.85 -29.43
N LYS A 331 -25.94 -18.16 -29.16
CA LYS A 331 -26.13 -18.71 -27.80
C LYS A 331 -24.87 -18.65 -26.94
N SER A 332 -23.72 -18.25 -27.50
CA SER A 332 -22.46 -18.20 -26.77
C SER A 332 -22.44 -17.05 -25.76
N LYS A 333 -21.96 -17.34 -24.54
CA LYS A 333 -21.77 -16.32 -23.48
C LYS A 333 -20.93 -15.13 -23.94
N LYS A 334 -20.01 -15.32 -24.89
CA LYS A 334 -19.19 -14.24 -25.45
C LYS A 334 -20.01 -13.31 -26.35
N HIS A 335 -20.85 -13.87 -27.22
CA HIS A 335 -21.73 -13.10 -28.10
C HIS A 335 -22.78 -12.32 -27.30
N ILE A 336 -23.45 -12.98 -26.34
CA ILE A 336 -24.46 -12.34 -25.47
C ILE A 336 -23.88 -11.14 -24.70
N LYS A 337 -22.66 -11.26 -24.17
CA LYS A 337 -21.97 -10.14 -23.50
C LYS A 337 -21.67 -8.98 -24.46
N ALA A 338 -21.23 -9.28 -25.68
CA ALA A 338 -20.96 -8.27 -26.69
C ALA A 338 -22.24 -7.54 -27.12
N VAL A 339 -23.35 -8.25 -27.25
CA VAL A 339 -24.68 -7.67 -27.55
C VAL A 339 -25.12 -6.73 -26.43
N GLN A 340 -24.99 -7.14 -25.16
CA GLN A 340 -25.35 -6.30 -24.01
C GLN A 340 -24.49 -5.04 -23.92
N GLN A 341 -23.20 -5.13 -24.26
CA GLN A 341 -22.31 -3.99 -24.31
C GLN A 341 -22.73 -3.01 -25.41
N LEU A 342 -23.00 -3.50 -26.61
CA LEU A 342 -23.44 -2.68 -27.74
C LEU A 342 -24.79 -1.99 -27.47
N GLN A 343 -25.76 -2.69 -26.85
CA GLN A 343 -27.03 -2.09 -26.44
C GLN A 343 -26.86 -0.96 -25.42
N ARG A 344 -25.89 -1.09 -24.51
CA ARG A 344 -25.58 -0.05 -23.53
C ARG A 344 -24.94 1.17 -24.19
N GLU A 345 -24.08 0.95 -25.17
CA GLU A 345 -23.44 2.01 -25.97
C GLU A 345 -24.47 2.76 -26.81
N ILE A 346 -25.35 2.04 -27.53
CA ILE A 346 -26.46 2.64 -28.29
C ILE A 346 -27.37 3.47 -27.38
N ARG A 347 -27.70 2.96 -26.18
CA ARG A 347 -28.54 3.71 -25.23
C ARG A 347 -27.86 4.99 -24.77
N ARG A 348 -26.56 4.92 -24.48
CA ARG A 348 -25.74 6.08 -24.09
C ARG A 348 -25.64 7.11 -25.21
N ASP A 349 -25.52 6.66 -26.46
CA ASP A 349 -25.47 7.54 -27.62
C ASP A 349 -26.84 8.16 -27.94
N ASN A 350 -27.93 7.40 -27.79
CA ASN A 350 -29.29 7.94 -27.92
C ASN A 350 -29.59 9.01 -26.85
N GLU A 351 -29.12 8.81 -25.62
CA GLU A 351 -29.16 9.83 -24.56
C GLU A 351 -28.29 11.04 -24.92
N ARG A 352 -27.08 10.81 -25.42
CA ARG A 352 -26.15 11.87 -25.84
C ARG A 352 -26.70 12.72 -26.99
N LEU A 353 -27.42 12.09 -27.91
CA LEU A 353 -27.99 12.72 -29.11
C LEU A 353 -29.44 13.19 -28.91
N ASN A 354 -29.99 13.09 -27.69
CA ASN A 354 -31.38 13.43 -27.36
C ASN A 354 -32.43 12.79 -28.29
N LEU A 355 -32.14 11.61 -28.85
CA LEU A 355 -33.03 10.90 -29.78
C LEU A 355 -34.23 10.25 -29.06
N ASN A 356 -34.27 10.30 -27.73
CA ASN A 356 -35.36 9.76 -26.91
C ASN A 356 -36.59 10.69 -26.77
N SER A 357 -36.60 11.90 -27.35
CA SER A 357 -37.79 12.77 -27.39
C SER A 357 -38.60 12.59 -28.68
N LYS A 358 -39.61 11.72 -28.61
CA LYS A 358 -40.63 11.32 -29.61
C LYS A 358 -40.90 12.26 -30.81
N SER A 359 -40.97 11.65 -32.00
CA SER A 359 -41.92 12.02 -33.06
C SER A 359 -42.65 10.79 -33.63
N GLY A 360 -43.97 10.72 -33.41
CA GLY A 360 -44.95 10.19 -34.37
C GLY A 360 -45.10 8.67 -34.58
N SER A 361 -46.32 8.19 -34.27
CA SER A 361 -46.99 6.94 -34.67
C SER A 361 -46.44 5.59 -34.16
N GLU A 362 -47.16 5.02 -33.18
CA GLU A 362 -47.19 3.59 -32.89
C GLU A 362 -47.72 2.78 -34.09
N PRO A 363 -47.17 1.58 -34.32
CA PRO A 363 -47.98 0.42 -34.60
C PRO A 363 -47.83 -0.57 -33.43
N THR A 364 -48.98 -0.96 -32.89
CA THR A 364 -49.14 -1.97 -31.86
C THR A 364 -48.71 -3.35 -32.38
N VAL A 365 -47.82 -4.01 -31.65
CA VAL A 365 -47.60 -5.46 -31.76
C VAL A 365 -47.50 -6.01 -30.33
N PRO A 366 -48.25 -7.08 -29.98
CA PRO A 366 -48.41 -7.47 -28.59
C PRO A 366 -47.17 -8.20 -28.08
N VAL A 367 -46.60 -7.69 -27.01
CA VAL A 367 -45.53 -8.35 -26.24
C VAL A 367 -46.19 -9.32 -25.27
N SER A 368 -45.93 -10.61 -25.46
CA SER A 368 -46.29 -11.66 -24.49
C SER A 368 -45.24 -11.72 -23.37
N ASP A 369 -45.74 -11.56 -22.15
CA ASP A 369 -45.23 -11.94 -20.83
C ASP A 369 -43.87 -12.65 -20.75
N MET A 370 -42.86 -11.98 -20.19
CA MET A 370 -41.82 -12.62 -19.35
C MET A 370 -41.09 -11.66 -18.38
N ASP A 371 -41.50 -10.40 -18.23
CA ASP A 371 -40.96 -9.50 -17.21
C ASP A 371 -41.84 -9.46 -15.96
N ALA A 372 -41.84 -10.57 -15.24
CA ALA A 372 -42.16 -10.59 -13.83
C ALA A 372 -41.05 -11.39 -13.14
N LEU A 373 -40.14 -10.67 -12.46
CA LEU A 373 -39.72 -10.95 -11.08
C LEU A 373 -38.68 -9.90 -10.66
N ASN A 374 -39.19 -8.88 -9.98
CA ASN A 374 -38.45 -7.91 -9.20
C ASN A 374 -38.25 -8.46 -7.78
N ILE A 375 -37.01 -8.63 -7.32
CA ILE A 375 -36.69 -8.73 -5.88
C ILE A 375 -35.46 -7.87 -5.57
N SER A 376 -35.74 -6.62 -5.20
CA SER A 376 -35.17 -5.82 -4.11
C SER A 376 -33.84 -6.27 -3.48
N GLU A 377 -32.79 -5.48 -3.70
CA GLU A 377 -31.62 -5.38 -2.81
C GLU A 377 -31.97 -4.54 -1.57
N LYS A 378 -31.84 -5.13 -0.38
CA LYS A 378 -31.60 -4.41 0.88
C LYS A 378 -30.32 -4.90 1.56
N LYS A 379 -29.48 -3.91 1.80
CA LYS A 379 -28.22 -3.78 2.57
C LYS A 379 -28.07 -4.64 3.86
N VAL A 380 -26.99 -5.44 3.92
CA VAL A 380 -25.92 -5.71 4.96
C VAL A 380 -26.29 -5.49 6.47
N PRO A 381 -25.84 -6.28 7.50
CA PRO A 381 -24.49 -6.85 7.64
C PRO A 381 -24.26 -8.19 8.43
N ASN A 382 -22.98 -8.54 8.40
CA ASN A 382 -22.18 -9.67 8.92
C ASN A 382 -22.33 -10.05 10.42
N THR A 383 -22.42 -11.34 10.74
CA THR A 383 -21.99 -11.95 12.04
C THR A 383 -21.52 -13.41 11.88
N SER A 384 -20.23 -13.63 12.15
CA SER A 384 -19.60 -14.68 12.98
C SER A 384 -19.96 -16.17 12.84
N SER A 385 -18.91 -16.97 12.57
CA SER A 385 -18.43 -18.18 13.30
C SER A 385 -19.43 -19.35 13.49
N GLU A 386 -19.15 -20.59 13.11
CA GLU A 386 -18.33 -21.60 13.83
C GLU A 386 -18.53 -22.95 13.07
N VAL A 387 -17.47 -23.70 12.69
CA VAL A 387 -16.90 -24.87 13.42
C VAL A 387 -17.24 -26.23 12.76
N SER A 388 -16.19 -27.07 12.71
CA SER A 388 -16.14 -28.54 12.68
C SER A 388 -16.30 -29.33 11.36
N THR A 389 -15.12 -29.73 10.86
CA THR A 389 -14.70 -31.09 10.40
C THR A 389 -15.43 -32.26 11.10
N PRO A 390 -15.49 -33.52 10.58
CA PRO A 390 -14.32 -34.24 10.02
C PRO A 390 -14.55 -35.37 8.99
N ASN A 391 -13.42 -35.96 8.54
CA ASN A 391 -13.20 -37.34 8.06
C ASN A 391 -13.90 -37.75 6.73
N ALA A 392 -13.40 -38.64 5.88
CA ALA A 392 -12.31 -39.62 5.94
C ALA A 392 -12.01 -40.16 4.53
N ASP A 393 -10.78 -40.65 4.36
CA ASP A 393 -10.32 -41.86 3.66
C ASP A 393 -10.59 -42.15 2.16
N ALA A 394 -9.61 -42.91 1.65
CA ALA A 394 -9.56 -43.77 0.45
C ALA A 394 -8.81 -43.17 -0.76
N GLU A 395 -7.49 -43.34 -0.83
CA GLU A 395 -6.79 -44.51 -1.41
C GLU A 395 -6.65 -44.42 -2.94
N VAL A 396 -5.43 -44.06 -3.37
CA VAL A 396 -4.92 -44.37 -4.71
C VAL A 396 -3.76 -45.34 -4.51
N GLU A 397 -4.05 -46.62 -4.72
CA GLU A 397 -3.08 -47.69 -4.70
C GLU A 397 -2.45 -47.89 -6.10
N VAL A 398 -1.18 -48.23 -6.04
CA VAL A 398 -0.14 -48.38 -7.07
C VAL A 398 -0.34 -49.65 -7.91
N LYS A 399 0.08 -49.60 -9.19
CA LYS A 399 0.76 -50.69 -9.95
C LYS A 399 1.27 -50.09 -11.27
N ALA A 400 2.57 -49.90 -11.51
CA ALA A 400 3.66 -50.86 -11.70
C ALA A 400 3.43 -51.78 -12.91
N ASP A 401 4.07 -51.42 -14.03
CA ASP A 401 4.98 -52.28 -14.82
C ASP A 401 5.98 -51.38 -15.58
#